data_AF-A0A819MJX7-F1
#
_entry.id   AF-A0A819MJX7-F1
#
_cell.length_a   1.000
_cell.length_b   1.000
_cell.length_c   1.000
_cell.angle_alpha   90.00
_cell.angle_beta   90.00
_cell.angle_gamma   90.00
#
_symmetry.space_group_name_H-M   'P 1'
#
loop_
_entity.id
_entity.type
_entity.pdbx_description
1 polymer ?
#
loop_
_entity_poly.entity_id
_entity_poly.type
_entity_poly.pdbx_seq_one_letter_code
_entity_poly.pdbx_strand_id
1 'polypeptide(L)'
;MIVAGLINSALLMIAINNSEPRKTGCGIYLINTSITTLFTMIIFLLKFPILIIAQKTYITNRLFLQLQCTSIDFLLRIGLNMDQSLSACIVIERAVAPIKGTSFNKKKSKEMVKYIILILLILNIGTIIHVPIHRHLTNDDDDDDDSEKRIWCIVTYSSSLQTFNTVVNIFHFLTPFIINLISGPIIIVMTARQRTTVRIHESYRNIISTI
;
A
#
# COMPACT_ATOMS: atom_id res chain seq x y z
N MET A 1 -11.48 6.95 11.48
CA MET A 1 -10.79 6.36 10.31
C MET A 1 -10.12 5.02 10.63
N ILE A 2 -9.32 4.92 11.71
CA ILE A 2 -8.60 3.68 12.09
C ILE A 2 -9.54 2.50 12.36
N VAL A 3 -10.57 2.67 13.19
CA VAL A 3 -11.54 1.59 13.52
C VAL A 3 -12.24 1.06 12.28
N ALA A 4 -12.69 1.96 11.39
CA ALA A 4 -13.30 1.58 10.12
C ALA A 4 -12.32 0.83 9.20
N GLY A 5 -11.05 1.25 9.16
CA GLY A 5 -10.00 0.58 8.40
C GLY A 5 -9.69 -0.84 8.90
N LEU A 6 -9.65 -1.02 10.23
CA LEU A 6 -9.46 -2.34 10.85
C LEU A 6 -10.64 -3.28 10.56
N ILE A 7 -11.87 -2.79 10.72
CA ILE A 7 -13.09 -3.56 10.42
C ILE A 7 -13.10 -3.94 8.94
N ASN A 8 -12.87 -3.00 8.03
CA ASN A 8 -12.87 -3.25 6.59
C ASN A 8 -11.86 -4.33 6.19
N SER A 9 -10.63 -4.23 6.71
CA SER A 9 -9.56 -5.18 6.37
C SER A 9 -9.83 -6.58 6.94
N ALA A 10 -10.42 -6.67 8.14
CA ALA A 10 -10.83 -7.93 8.73
C ALA A 10 -11.98 -8.59 7.95
N LEU A 11 -13.01 -7.81 7.58
CA LEU A 11 -14.13 -8.28 6.78
C LEU A 11 -13.67 -8.75 5.39
N LEU A 12 -12.76 -8.02 4.74
CA LEU A 12 -12.24 -8.40 3.42
C LEU A 12 -11.52 -9.74 3.46
N MET A 13 -10.71 -9.97 4.50
CA MET A 13 -9.98 -11.22 4.69
C MET A 13 -10.93 -12.41 4.90
N ILE A 14 -12.00 -12.24 5.68
CA ILE A 14 -13.03 -13.27 5.88
C ILE A 14 -13.80 -13.53 4.57
N ALA A 15 -14.25 -12.46 3.89
CA ALA A 15 -15.04 -12.55 2.68
C ALA A 15 -14.28 -13.25 1.54
N ILE A 16 -12.98 -12.98 1.40
CA ILE A 16 -12.20 -13.54 0.29
C ILE A 16 -11.85 -15.01 0.52
N ASN A 17 -11.70 -15.46 1.78
CA ASN A 17 -11.18 -16.78 2.10
C ASN A 17 -11.98 -17.94 1.46
N ASN A 18 -13.30 -17.78 1.35
CA ASN A 18 -14.22 -18.80 0.82
C ASN A 18 -14.73 -18.49 -0.59
N SER A 19 -14.17 -17.47 -1.26
CA SER A 19 -14.77 -16.88 -2.46
C SER A 19 -14.03 -17.26 -3.76
N GLU A 20 -14.76 -17.19 -4.87
CA GLU A 20 -14.23 -17.39 -6.21
C GLU A 20 -13.08 -16.43 -6.61
N PRO A 21 -13.06 -15.14 -6.18
CA PRO A 21 -11.92 -14.25 -6.35
C PRO A 21 -10.55 -14.81 -5.94
N ARG A 22 -10.47 -15.72 -4.94
CA ARG A 22 -9.23 -16.36 -4.48
C ARG A 22 -8.58 -17.27 -5.54
N LYS A 23 -9.33 -17.65 -6.58
CA LYS A 23 -8.83 -18.47 -7.70
C LYS A 23 -7.99 -17.66 -8.69
N THR A 24 -7.92 -16.34 -8.54
CA THR A 24 -7.15 -15.41 -9.40
C THR A 24 -6.03 -14.71 -8.63
N GLY A 25 -5.08 -14.11 -9.34
CA GLY A 25 -4.02 -13.32 -8.71
C GLY A 25 -4.58 -12.13 -7.92
N CYS A 26 -5.64 -11.50 -8.44
CA CYS A 26 -6.33 -10.37 -7.83
C CYS A 26 -6.79 -10.68 -6.39
N GLY A 27 -7.27 -11.90 -6.11
CA GLY A 27 -7.67 -12.30 -4.76
C GLY A 27 -6.49 -12.38 -3.78
N ILE A 28 -5.33 -12.83 -4.25
CA ILE A 28 -4.10 -12.86 -3.43
C ILE A 28 -3.56 -11.46 -3.18
N TYR A 29 -3.58 -10.58 -4.18
CA TYR A 29 -3.20 -9.18 -3.99
C TYR A 29 -4.10 -8.48 -2.96
N LEU A 30 -5.42 -8.72 -2.99
CA LEU A 30 -6.37 -8.15 -2.03
C LEU A 30 -6.08 -8.59 -0.60
N ILE A 31 -5.85 -9.90 -0.37
CA ILE A 31 -5.50 -10.41 0.97
C ILE A 31 -4.20 -9.75 1.47
N ASN A 32 -3.17 -9.69 0.63
CA ASN A 32 -1.90 -9.07 1.02
C ASN A 32 -2.04 -7.57 1.30
N THR A 33 -2.89 -6.87 0.54
CA THR A 33 -3.22 -5.46 0.82
C THR A 33 -3.88 -5.36 2.19
N SER A 34 -4.93 -6.16 2.48
CA SER A 34 -5.57 -6.14 3.81
C SER A 34 -4.61 -6.43 4.96
N ILE A 35 -3.71 -7.40 4.81
CA ILE A 35 -2.68 -7.70 5.83
C ILE A 35 -1.76 -6.48 6.02
N THR A 36 -1.29 -5.88 4.93
CA THR A 36 -0.41 -4.71 4.95
C THR A 36 -1.10 -3.50 5.57
N THR A 37 -2.38 -3.25 5.24
CA THR A 37 -3.19 -2.18 5.82
C THR A 37 -3.38 -2.40 7.32
N LEU A 38 -3.72 -3.62 7.76
CA LEU A 38 -3.86 -3.94 9.19
C LEU A 38 -2.56 -3.68 9.94
N PHE A 39 -1.44 -4.18 9.42
CA PHE A 39 -0.12 -3.99 10.01
C PHE A 39 0.25 -2.51 10.11
N THR A 40 0.04 -1.74 9.04
CA THR A 40 0.31 -0.30 9.00
C THR A 40 -0.54 0.46 10.01
N MET A 41 -1.83 0.13 10.14
CA MET A 41 -2.73 0.74 11.11
C MET A 41 -2.32 0.45 12.56
N ILE A 42 -1.88 -0.77 12.85
CA ILE A 42 -1.38 -1.15 14.19
C ILE A 42 -0.13 -0.34 14.53
N ILE A 43 0.85 -0.25 13.62
CA ILE A 43 2.06 0.55 13.84
C ILE A 43 1.72 2.02 14.03
N PHE A 44 0.80 2.55 13.21
CA PHE A 44 0.36 3.94 13.31
C PHE A 44 -0.26 4.21 14.69
N LEU A 45 -1.09 3.29 15.18
CA LEU A 45 -1.69 3.37 16.51
C LEU A 45 -0.64 3.34 17.64
N LEU A 46 0.43 2.55 17.49
CA LEU A 46 1.52 2.49 18.46
C LEU A 46 2.39 3.77 18.46
N LYS A 47 2.52 4.44 17.32
CA LYS A 47 3.35 5.66 17.20
C LYS A 47 2.85 6.83 18.04
N PHE A 48 1.54 7.10 18.05
CA PHE A 48 0.97 8.25 18.78
C PHE A 48 1.23 8.25 20.28
N PRO A 49 0.93 7.18 21.04
CA PRO A 49 1.17 7.16 22.48
C PRO A 49 2.67 7.27 22.80
N ILE A 50 3.54 6.64 22.01
CA ILE A 50 5.00 6.76 22.20
C ILE A 50 5.46 8.20 22.04
N LEU A 51 4.94 8.92 21.04
CA LEU A 51 5.28 10.31 20.80
C LEU A 51 4.78 11.24 21.92
N ILE A 52 3.56 11.01 22.43
CA ILE A 52 2.99 11.78 23.56
C ILE A 52 3.82 11.53 24.84
N ILE A 53 4.22 10.29 25.10
CA ILE A 53 5.03 9.95 26.28
C ILE A 53 6.44 10.53 26.18
N ALA A 54 7.03 10.51 24.98
CA ALA A 54 8.35 11.10 24.71
C ALA A 54 8.37 12.62 24.97
N GLN A 55 7.31 13.33 24.57
CA GLN A 55 7.20 14.79 24.76
C GLN A 55 6.99 15.21 26.22
N LYS A 56 6.44 14.33 27.07
CA LYS A 56 6.28 14.59 28.51
C LYS A 56 7.52 14.23 29.35
N THR A 57 8.68 14.02 28.71
CA THR A 57 9.98 13.70 29.35
C THR A 57 9.96 12.47 30.27
N TYR A 58 8.93 11.61 30.16
CA TYR A 58 8.77 10.42 31.01
C TYR A 58 9.73 9.29 30.59
N ILE A 59 10.14 9.28 29.32
CA ILE A 59 11.13 8.35 28.76
C ILE A 59 12.40 9.14 28.42
N THR A 60 13.47 8.90 29.18
CA THR A 60 14.77 9.56 29.01
C THR A 60 15.77 8.72 28.20
N ASN A 61 15.43 7.47 27.89
CA ASN A 61 16.33 6.58 27.16
C ASN A 61 16.39 6.97 25.68
N ARG A 62 17.44 7.73 25.33
CA ARG A 62 17.71 8.18 23.95
C ARG A 62 17.83 7.03 22.96
N LEU A 63 18.47 5.92 23.32
CA LEU A 63 18.64 4.78 22.42
C LEU A 63 17.28 4.15 22.06
N PHE A 64 16.39 4.02 23.05
CA PHE A 64 15.04 3.52 22.83
C PHE A 64 14.24 4.46 21.92
N LEU A 65 14.27 5.77 22.17
CA LEU A 65 13.60 6.78 21.34
C LEU A 65 14.11 6.77 19.89
N GLN A 66 15.43 6.63 19.70
CA GLN A 66 16.04 6.59 18.37
C GLN A 66 15.61 5.35 17.59
N LEU A 67 15.69 4.18 18.23
CA LEU A 67 15.34 2.91 17.59
C LEU A 67 13.86 2.88 17.20
N GLN A 68 12.98 3.32 18.12
CA GLN A 68 11.54 3.40 17.86
C GLN A 68 11.25 4.37 16.72
N CYS A 69 11.83 5.57 16.76
CA CYS A 69 11.56 6.56 15.74
C CYS A 69 12.04 6.12 14.34
N THR A 70 13.25 5.57 14.24
CA THR A 70 13.80 5.11 12.97
C THR A 70 13.03 3.91 12.43
N SER A 71 12.71 2.93 13.29
CA SER A 71 12.03 1.69 12.88
C SER A 71 10.57 1.91 12.50
N ILE A 72 9.80 2.63 13.33
CA ILE A 72 8.36 2.83 13.14
C ILE A 72 8.08 3.54 11.81
N ASP A 73 8.79 4.63 11.50
CA ASP A 73 8.53 5.37 10.26
C ASP A 73 9.01 4.62 9.02
N PHE A 74 10.08 3.83 9.16
CA PHE A 74 10.53 2.95 8.08
C PHE A 74 9.47 1.89 7.75
N LEU A 75 8.95 1.21 8.77
CA LEU A 75 7.89 0.20 8.61
C LEU A 75 6.59 0.81 8.06
N LEU A 76 6.20 1.99 8.54
CA LEU A 76 5.03 2.72 8.02
C LEU A 76 5.19 3.06 6.54
N ARG A 77 6.35 3.57 6.12
CA ARG A 77 6.61 3.90 4.71
C ARG A 77 6.58 2.66 3.82
N ILE A 78 7.19 1.56 4.25
CA ILE A 78 7.12 0.30 3.51
C ILE A 78 5.67 -0.17 3.38
N GLY A 79 4.92 -0.17 4.47
CA GLY A 79 3.52 -0.57 4.48
C GLY A 79 2.68 0.25 3.49
N LEU A 80 2.78 1.57 3.55
CA LEU A 80 2.05 2.47 2.66
C LEU A 80 2.41 2.28 1.18
N ASN A 81 3.70 2.18 0.85
CA ASN A 81 4.11 2.02 -0.55
C ASN A 81 3.74 0.64 -1.10
N MET A 82 3.81 -0.40 -0.26
CA MET A 82 3.32 -1.73 -0.62
C MET A 82 1.82 -1.71 -0.90
N ASP A 83 1.02 -1.06 -0.04
CA ASP A 83 -0.43 -0.95 -0.21
C ASP A 83 -0.80 -0.28 -1.55
N GLN A 84 -0.10 0.81 -1.89
CA GLN A 84 -0.26 1.51 -3.17
C GLN A 84 0.16 0.66 -4.37
N SER A 85 1.30 -0.03 -4.27
CA SER A 85 1.83 -0.89 -5.34
C SER A 85 0.91 -2.09 -5.59
N LEU A 86 0.42 -2.74 -4.54
CA LEU A 86 -0.52 -3.86 -4.63
C LEU A 86 -1.86 -3.41 -5.20
N SER A 87 -2.34 -2.22 -4.79
CA SER A 87 -3.55 -1.61 -5.36
C SER A 87 -3.42 -1.38 -6.87
N ALA A 88 -2.27 -0.88 -7.33
CA ALA A 88 -1.98 -0.75 -8.75
C ALA A 88 -1.98 -2.11 -9.48
N CYS A 89 -1.39 -3.16 -8.88
CA CYS A 89 -1.42 -4.51 -9.43
C CYS A 89 -2.84 -5.08 -9.55
N ILE A 90 -3.68 -4.91 -8.53
CA ILE A 90 -5.10 -5.32 -8.54
C ILE A 90 -5.82 -4.69 -9.73
N VAL A 91 -5.61 -3.41 -9.90
CA VAL A 91 -6.23 -2.59 -10.94
C VAL A 91 -5.78 -3.03 -12.34
N ILE A 92 -4.48 -3.26 -12.54
CA ILE A 92 -3.93 -3.78 -13.80
C ILE A 92 -4.51 -5.15 -14.11
N GLU A 93 -4.53 -6.08 -13.14
CA GLU A 93 -5.07 -7.42 -13.37
C GLU A 93 -6.57 -7.38 -13.72
N ARG A 94 -7.34 -6.49 -13.07
CA ARG A 94 -8.75 -6.25 -13.39
C ARG A 94 -8.97 -5.63 -14.78
N ALA A 95 -8.05 -4.81 -15.27
CA ALA A 95 -8.10 -4.28 -16.63
C ALA A 95 -7.70 -5.33 -17.68
N VAL A 96 -6.70 -6.16 -17.39
CA VAL A 96 -6.19 -7.18 -18.31
C VAL A 96 -7.14 -8.38 -18.45
N ALA A 97 -7.82 -8.78 -17.38
CA ALA A 97 -8.75 -9.91 -17.39
C ALA A 97 -9.83 -9.80 -18.51
N PRO A 98 -10.56 -8.68 -18.67
CA PRO A 98 -11.54 -8.55 -19.74
C PRO A 98 -10.91 -8.40 -21.13
N ILE A 99 -9.72 -7.79 -21.23
CA ILE A 99 -9.00 -7.62 -22.51
C ILE A 99 -8.56 -8.98 -23.06
N LYS A 100 -8.04 -9.86 -22.20
CA LYS A 100 -7.58 -11.20 -22.60
C LYS A 100 -8.72 -12.21 -22.75
N GLY A 101 -9.88 -11.96 -22.14
CA GLY A 101 -11.04 -12.84 -22.24
C GLY A 101 -10.70 -14.29 -21.91
N THR A 102 -10.92 -15.19 -22.87
CA THR A 102 -10.66 -16.64 -22.73
C THR A 102 -9.17 -17.00 -22.63
N SER A 103 -8.27 -16.13 -23.08
CA SER A 103 -6.82 -16.36 -22.98
C SER A 103 -6.24 -16.02 -21.59
N PHE A 104 -7.05 -15.52 -20.66
CA PHE A 104 -6.60 -15.19 -19.31
C PHE A 104 -6.39 -16.45 -18.45
N ASN A 105 -5.13 -16.82 -18.26
CA ASN A 105 -4.76 -17.97 -17.43
C ASN A 105 -4.70 -17.61 -15.93
N LYS A 106 -5.78 -17.94 -15.20
CA LYS A 106 -5.91 -17.72 -13.76
C LYS A 106 -4.83 -18.42 -12.92
N LYS A 107 -4.42 -19.63 -13.32
CA LYS A 107 -3.39 -20.43 -12.61
C LYS A 107 -2.01 -19.76 -12.71
N LYS A 108 -1.62 -19.35 -13.92
CA LYS A 108 -0.37 -18.64 -14.15
C LYS A 108 -0.34 -17.29 -13.41
N SER A 109 -1.45 -16.54 -13.43
CA SER A 109 -1.55 -15.30 -12.65
C SER A 109 -1.28 -15.56 -11.16
N LYS A 110 -1.96 -16.55 -10.58
CA LYS A 110 -1.83 -16.93 -9.17
C LYS A 110 -0.38 -17.28 -8.76
N GLU A 111 0.35 -17.97 -9.60
CA GLU A 111 1.76 -18.33 -9.34
C GLU A 111 2.68 -17.11 -9.44
N MET A 112 2.46 -16.24 -10.44
CA MET A 112 3.25 -15.02 -10.65
C MET A 112 3.10 -14.00 -9.52
N VAL A 113 1.93 -13.93 -8.87
CA VAL A 113 1.67 -12.97 -7.79
C VAL A 113 2.70 -13.07 -6.67
N LYS A 114 3.11 -14.28 -6.27
CA LYS A 114 4.07 -14.46 -5.17
C LYS A 114 5.41 -13.78 -5.47
N TYR A 115 5.91 -13.93 -6.70
CA TYR A 115 7.14 -13.31 -7.15
C TYR A 115 6.99 -11.80 -7.27
N ILE A 116 5.86 -11.31 -7.79
CA ILE A 116 5.60 -9.87 -7.91
C ILE A 116 5.58 -9.21 -6.54
N ILE A 117 4.90 -9.80 -5.55
CA ILE A 117 4.87 -9.27 -4.18
C ILE A 117 6.27 -9.23 -3.57
N LEU A 118 7.06 -10.29 -3.74
CA LEU A 118 8.43 -10.36 -3.22
C LEU A 118 9.33 -9.28 -3.87
N ILE A 119 9.26 -9.12 -5.20
CA ILE A 119 10.02 -8.10 -5.92
C ILE A 119 9.62 -6.69 -5.46
N LEU A 120 8.32 -6.42 -5.36
CA LEU A 120 7.81 -5.13 -4.86
C LEU A 120 8.33 -4.84 -3.46
N LEU A 121 8.35 -5.83 -2.57
CA LEU A 121 8.87 -5.67 -1.22
C LEU A 121 10.36 -5.27 -1.23
N ILE A 122 11.17 -5.96 -2.02
CA ILE A 122 12.62 -5.68 -2.15
C ILE A 122 12.85 -4.27 -2.71
N LEU A 123 12.12 -3.87 -3.76
CA LEU A 123 12.23 -2.55 -4.37
C LEU A 123 11.83 -1.43 -3.39
N ASN A 124 10.75 -1.64 -2.62
CA ASN A 124 10.31 -0.68 -1.62
C ASN A 124 11.34 -0.52 -0.50
N ILE A 125 11.93 -1.61 -0.02
CA ILE A 125 13.01 -1.55 0.98
C ILE A 125 14.21 -0.80 0.40
N GLY A 126 14.68 -1.18 -0.79
CA GLY A 126 15.86 -0.57 -1.42
C GLY A 126 15.72 0.93 -1.69
N THR A 127 14.51 1.39 -2.02
CA THR A 127 14.26 2.82 -2.30
C THR A 127 14.10 3.67 -1.04
N ILE A 128 13.87 3.07 0.13
CA ILE A 128 13.59 3.81 1.38
C ILE A 128 14.73 3.61 2.41
N ILE A 129 15.67 2.68 2.18
CA ILE A 129 16.74 2.33 3.12
C ILE A 129 17.67 3.51 3.48
N HIS A 130 17.79 4.53 2.63
CA HIS A 130 18.58 5.73 2.94
C HIS A 130 17.94 6.59 4.04
N VAL A 131 16.62 6.49 4.22
CA VAL A 131 15.87 7.27 5.21
C VAL A 131 16.23 6.91 6.66
N PRO A 132 16.24 5.64 7.09
CA PRO A 132 16.59 5.30 8.47
C PRO A 132 18.04 5.60 8.85
N ILE A 133 18.96 5.60 7.88
CA ILE A 133 20.40 5.83 8.11
C ILE A 133 20.68 7.29 8.49
N HIS A 134 19.94 8.24 7.92
CA HIS A 134 20.14 9.68 8.15
C HIS A 134 19.26 10.27 9.26
N ARG A 135 18.55 9.43 10.00
CA ARG A 135 17.65 9.87 11.06
C ARG A 135 18.37 9.93 12.41
N HIS A 136 18.27 11.07 13.09
CA HIS A 136 18.85 11.26 14.41
C HIS A 136 17.91 12.02 15.36
N LEU A 137 18.22 11.94 16.65
CA LEU A 137 17.54 12.69 17.69
C LEU A 137 18.23 14.05 17.86
N THR A 138 17.44 15.11 17.92
CA THR A 138 17.91 16.47 18.24
C THR A 138 17.14 16.95 19.47
N ASN A 139 17.80 17.62 20.41
CA ASN A 139 17.10 18.33 21.48
C ASN A 139 16.77 19.73 20.97
N ASP A 140 15.57 20.22 21.27
CA ASP A 140 15.39 21.67 21.32
C ASP A 140 16.03 22.14 22.63
N ASP A 141 17.29 22.53 22.53
CA ASP A 141 17.98 23.30 23.57
C ASP A 141 17.82 24.78 23.16
N ASP A 142 16.63 25.36 23.36
CA ASP A 142 16.46 26.81 23.29
C ASP A 142 17.14 27.40 24.54
N ASP A 143 18.12 28.30 24.34
CA ASP A 143 19.02 28.92 25.34
C ASP A 143 18.32 29.79 26.43
N ASP A 144 17.00 29.65 26.62
CA ASP A 144 16.25 30.28 27.71
C ASP A 144 15.93 29.26 28.82
N ASP A 145 16.45 29.53 30.01
CA ASP A 145 16.58 28.70 31.24
C ASP A 145 15.25 28.13 31.81
N ASP A 146 14.12 28.33 31.14
CA ASP A 146 12.77 27.91 31.56
C ASP A 146 12.02 27.05 30.51
N SER A 147 12.65 26.68 29.39
CA SER A 147 11.99 25.88 28.35
C SER A 147 12.01 24.36 28.64
N GLU A 148 10.86 23.70 28.48
CA GLU A 148 10.75 22.23 28.61
C GLU A 148 11.70 21.53 27.62
N LYS A 149 12.64 20.71 28.14
CA LYS A 149 13.55 19.90 27.32
C LYS A 149 12.76 18.92 26.44
N ARG A 150 12.62 19.24 25.15
CA ARG A 150 11.90 18.43 24.16
C ARG A 150 12.87 17.71 23.24
N ILE A 151 12.65 16.40 23.07
CA ILE A 151 13.44 15.56 22.18
C ILE A 151 12.66 15.37 20.87
N TRP A 152 13.23 15.85 19.76
CA TRP A 152 12.68 15.67 18.42
C TRP A 152 13.41 14.58 17.66
N CYS A 153 12.66 13.90 16.80
CA CYS A 153 13.23 12.93 15.88
C CYS A 153 13.15 13.46 14.45
N ILE A 154 14.25 14.08 14.03
CA ILE A 154 14.37 14.81 12.77
C ILE A 154 15.21 13.97 11.80
N VAL A 155 14.94 14.13 10.51
CA VAL A 155 15.78 13.55 9.46
C VAL A 155 16.54 14.67 8.79
N THR A 156 17.86 14.55 8.74
CA THR A 156 18.72 15.57 8.15
C THR A 156 19.50 14.94 7.00
N TYR A 157 19.23 15.41 5.80
CA TYR A 157 19.84 14.90 4.57
C TYR A 157 20.92 15.87 4.08
N SER A 158 21.94 15.34 3.39
CA SER A 158 22.74 16.18 2.49
C SER A 158 21.89 16.58 1.27
N SER A 159 22.26 17.68 0.59
CA SER A 159 21.46 18.22 -0.53
C SER A 159 21.20 17.20 -1.64
N SER A 160 22.18 16.34 -1.97
CA SER A 160 22.02 15.28 -2.98
C SER A 160 21.03 14.18 -2.54
N LEU A 161 21.09 13.77 -1.28
CA LEU A 161 20.15 12.82 -0.69
C LEU A 161 18.74 13.38 -0.58
N GLN A 162 18.60 14.68 -0.33
CA GLN A 162 17.31 15.35 -0.33
C GLN A 162 16.66 15.34 -1.72
N THR A 163 17.43 15.64 -2.77
CA THR A 163 16.93 15.54 -4.16
C THR A 163 16.51 14.12 -4.49
N PHE A 164 17.34 13.11 -4.18
CA PHE A 164 16.99 11.71 -4.42
C PHE A 164 15.71 11.30 -3.68
N ASN A 165 15.60 11.64 -2.39
CA ASN A 165 14.42 11.34 -1.59
C ASN A 165 13.15 11.99 -2.16
N THR A 166 13.23 13.24 -2.61
CA THR A 166 12.11 13.93 -3.25
C THR A 166 11.69 13.23 -4.54
N VAL A 167 12.65 12.88 -5.40
CA VAL A 167 12.38 12.16 -6.66
C VAL A 167 11.71 10.82 -6.38
N VAL A 168 12.24 10.03 -5.45
CA VAL A 168 11.68 8.73 -5.05
C VAL A 168 10.26 8.88 -4.52
N ASN A 169 9.99 9.86 -3.65
CA ASN A 169 8.65 10.10 -3.13
C ASN A 169 7.67 10.51 -4.24
N ILE A 170 8.10 11.34 -5.19
CA ILE A 170 7.28 11.72 -6.35
C ILE A 170 6.95 10.47 -7.17
N PHE A 171 7.93 9.61 -7.46
CA PHE A 171 7.69 8.38 -8.23
C PHE A 171 6.73 7.43 -7.53
N HIS A 172 6.94 7.16 -6.23
CA HIS A 172 6.06 6.27 -5.44
C HIS A 172 4.65 6.81 -5.32
N PHE A 173 4.44 8.14 -5.31
CA PHE A 173 3.11 8.73 -5.29
C PHE A 173 2.45 8.78 -6.68
N LEU A 174 3.18 9.29 -7.67
CA LEU A 174 2.63 9.62 -8.99
C LEU A 174 2.33 8.36 -9.81
N THR A 175 3.17 7.33 -9.71
CA THR A 175 3.02 6.08 -10.47
C THR A 175 1.68 5.38 -10.17
N PRO A 176 1.36 5.03 -8.90
CA PRO A 176 0.07 4.40 -8.59
C PRO A 176 -1.11 5.35 -8.86
N PHE A 177 -0.93 6.66 -8.68
CA PHE A 177 -1.98 7.63 -9.00
C PHE A 177 -2.35 7.60 -10.49
N ILE A 178 -1.38 7.66 -11.40
CA ILE A 178 -1.61 7.61 -12.85
C ILE A 178 -2.23 6.27 -13.25
N ILE A 179 -1.75 5.14 -12.71
CA ILE A 179 -2.30 3.81 -12.99
C ILE A 179 -3.78 3.74 -12.58
N ASN A 180 -4.10 4.20 -11.36
CA ASN A 180 -5.48 4.22 -10.87
C ASN A 180 -6.36 5.13 -11.74
N LEU A 181 -5.86 6.31 -12.13
CA LEU A 181 -6.60 7.26 -12.96
C LEU A 181 -6.94 6.69 -14.34
N ILE A 182 -5.99 6.05 -15.01
CA ILE A 182 -6.17 5.50 -16.37
C ILE A 182 -7.02 4.23 -16.36
N SER A 183 -6.87 3.40 -15.33
CA SER A 183 -7.54 2.11 -15.25
C SER A 183 -9.06 2.18 -15.10
N GLY A 184 -9.59 3.19 -14.41
CA GLY A 184 -11.01 3.34 -14.14
C GLY A 184 -11.83 3.41 -15.44
N PRO A 185 -11.52 4.34 -16.35
CA PRO A 185 -12.15 4.41 -17.67
C PRO A 185 -12.01 3.11 -18.46
N ILE A 186 -10.84 2.47 -18.46
CA ILE A 186 -10.60 1.21 -19.18
C ILE A 186 -11.53 0.11 -18.67
N ILE A 187 -11.61 -0.09 -17.35
CA ILE A 187 -12.46 -1.12 -16.74
C ILE A 187 -13.93 -0.86 -17.08
N ILE A 188 -14.40 0.38 -16.98
CA ILE A 188 -15.78 0.76 -17.29
C ILE A 188 -16.11 0.45 -18.76
N VAL A 189 -15.28 0.92 -19.70
CA VAL A 189 -15.52 0.72 -21.14
C VAL A 189 -15.45 -0.75 -21.51
N MET A 190 -14.45 -1.49 -21.01
CA MET A 190 -14.30 -2.92 -21.32
C MET A 190 -15.44 -3.75 -20.74
N THR A 191 -15.87 -3.48 -19.51
CA THR A 191 -16.99 -4.18 -18.86
C THR A 191 -18.31 -3.88 -19.58
N ALA A 192 -18.52 -2.62 -19.99
CA ALA A 192 -19.70 -2.25 -20.78
C ALA A 192 -19.73 -2.98 -22.13
N ARG A 193 -18.60 -3.01 -22.85
CA ARG A 193 -18.49 -3.75 -24.13
C ARG A 193 -18.79 -5.24 -23.95
N GLN A 194 -18.20 -5.88 -22.93
CA GLN A 194 -18.44 -7.30 -22.65
C GLN A 194 -19.92 -7.59 -22.35
N ARG A 195 -20.57 -6.77 -21.52
CA ARG A 195 -22.00 -6.93 -21.21
C ARG A 195 -22.88 -6.81 -22.44
N THR A 196 -22.56 -5.88 -23.35
CA THR A 196 -23.28 -5.74 -24.62
C THR A 196 -23.09 -6.96 -25.51
N THR A 197 -21.86 -7.47 -25.67
CA THR A 197 -21.60 -8.67 -26.48
C THR A 197 -22.31 -9.91 -25.93
N VAL A 198 -22.29 -10.12 -24.61
CA VAL A 198 -23.00 -11.25 -23.97
C VAL A 198 -24.50 -11.14 -24.19
N ARG A 199 -25.10 -9.96 -23.99
CA ARG A 199 -26.53 -9.73 -24.23
C ARG A 199 -26.95 -10.01 -25.67
N ILE A 200 -26.14 -9.59 -26.64
CA ILE A 200 -26.39 -9.87 -28.06
C ILE A 200 -26.36 -11.38 -28.32
N HIS A 201 -25.37 -12.09 -27.78
CA HIS A 201 -25.24 -13.53 -27.98
C HIS A 201 -26.38 -14.33 -27.30
N GLU A 202 -26.81 -13.93 -26.11
CA GLU A 202 -27.98 -14.51 -25.44
C GLU A 202 -29.26 -14.28 -26.23
N SER A 203 -29.47 -13.05 -26.73
CA SER A 203 -30.64 -12.75 -27.57
C SER A 203 -30.66 -13.57 -28.85
N TYR A 204 -29.50 -13.75 -29.51
CA TYR A 204 -29.39 -14.56 -30.73
C TYR A 204 -29.67 -16.04 -30.45
N ARG A 205 -29.16 -16.57 -29.34
CA ARG A 205 -29.40 -17.96 -28.92
C ARG A 205 -30.88 -18.22 -28.63
N ASN A 206 -31.56 -17.29 -27.97
CA ASN A 206 -32.98 -17.41 -27.64
C ASN A 206 -33.86 -17.41 -28.89
N ILE A 207 -33.53 -16.60 -29.89
CA ILE A 207 -34.24 -16.58 -31.19
C ILE A 207 -34.10 -17.93 -31.90
N ILE A 208 -32.89 -18.50 -31.97
CA ILE A 208 -32.65 -19.79 -32.62
C ILE A 208 -33.34 -20.94 -31.88
N SER A 209 -33.43 -20.92 -30.55
CA SER A 209 -34.08 -21.97 -29.77
C SER A 209 -35.62 -21.97 -29.83
N THR A 210 -36.22 -20.95 -30.46
CA THR A 210 -37.68 -20.79 -30.59
C THR A 210 -38.19 -21.21 -31.97
N ILE A 211 -37.28 -21.52 -32.91
CA ILE A 211 -37.56 -22.06 -34.26
C ILE A 211 -37.34 -23.57 -34.23
#